data_AF-A0A949EVI3-F1
#
_entry.id   AF-A0A949EVI3-F1
#
_cell.length_a   1.000
_cell.length_b   1.000
_cell.length_c   1.000
_cell.angle_alpha   90.00
_cell.angle_beta   90.00
_cell.angle_gamma   90.00
#
_symmetry.space_group_name_H-M   'P 1'
#
loop_
_entity.id
_entity.type
_entity.pdbx_description
1 polymer ?
#
loop_
_entity_poly.entity_id
_entity_poly.type
_entity_poly.pdbx_seq_one_letter_code
_entity_poly.pdbx_strand_id
1 'polypeptide(L)'
;MSSEHPWRNYDKDRLPRGLAHVVGRDQIESALEVAGVTLGSLSLGKPAADPRTAPIVVFDVYWVGDGRSRYVTVPSRDETDRLLMRWQAVPSELRQQLSVEIIDRWLPEACSWAAAASTRGNVWKSVDQRWMLKLSAGLLSSEIATY
;
A
#
# COMPACT_ATOMS: atom_id res chain seq x y z
N MET A 1 -18.51 -8.23 -17.03
CA MET A 1 -17.19 -8.87 -17.19
C MET A 1 -16.31 -8.31 -16.11
N SER A 2 -16.30 -8.97 -14.95
CA SER A 2 -15.65 -8.49 -13.73
C SER A 2 -14.14 -8.59 -13.90
N SER A 3 -13.41 -7.51 -13.64
CA SER A 3 -11.98 -7.63 -13.33
C SER A 3 -11.88 -8.38 -12.00
N GLU A 4 -11.46 -9.64 -12.04
CA GLU A 4 -11.50 -10.65 -10.95
C GLU A 4 -10.60 -10.35 -9.73
N HIS A 5 -9.99 -9.17 -9.63
CA HIS A 5 -9.02 -8.86 -8.58
C HIS A 5 -9.39 -7.58 -7.83
N PRO A 6 -9.01 -7.42 -6.54
CA PRO A 6 -9.29 -6.23 -5.73
C PRO A 6 -8.42 -5.03 -6.11
N TRP A 7 -7.97 -4.95 -7.36
CA TRP A 7 -7.29 -3.80 -7.95
C TRP A 7 -7.59 -3.67 -9.44
N ARG A 8 -7.61 -2.43 -9.95
CA ARG A 8 -7.73 -2.17 -11.39
C ARG A 8 -6.41 -2.31 -12.14
N ASN A 9 -5.33 -1.83 -11.53
CA ASN A 9 -3.98 -1.88 -12.10
C ASN A 9 -3.03 -2.65 -11.19
N TYR A 10 -2.12 -3.41 -11.78
CA TYR A 10 -1.07 -4.13 -11.05
C TYR A 10 0.27 -3.98 -11.76
N ASP A 11 1.28 -3.58 -11.00
CA ASP A 11 2.66 -3.50 -11.45
C ASP A 11 3.61 -4.22 -10.48
N LYS A 12 4.64 -4.87 -11.02
CA LYS A 12 5.63 -5.59 -10.23
C LYS A 12 7.01 -5.52 -10.87
N ASP A 13 7.94 -4.91 -10.15
CA ASP A 13 9.33 -4.83 -10.52
C ASP A 13 10.03 -6.19 -10.48
N ARG A 14 10.95 -6.40 -11.43
CA ARG A 14 11.98 -7.42 -11.29
C ARG A 14 13.03 -6.97 -10.27
N LEU A 15 13.19 -7.73 -9.20
CA LEU A 15 14.11 -7.40 -8.12
C LEU A 15 15.57 -7.80 -8.44
N PRO A 16 16.56 -6.98 -8.02
CA PRO A 16 17.96 -7.38 -8.02
C PRO A 16 18.23 -8.46 -6.96
N ARG A 17 19.40 -9.12 -7.07
CA ARG A 17 19.83 -10.12 -6.08
C ARG A 17 19.94 -9.48 -4.70
N GLY A 18 19.47 -10.19 -3.67
CA GLY A 18 19.52 -9.72 -2.28
C GLY A 18 18.29 -8.91 -1.84
N LEU A 19 17.33 -8.65 -2.73
CA LEU A 19 16.03 -8.08 -2.38
C LEU A 19 14.90 -9.11 -2.57
N ALA A 20 13.87 -9.01 -1.74
CA ALA A 20 12.66 -9.80 -1.86
C ALA A 20 11.41 -9.01 -1.45
N HIS A 21 10.27 -9.32 -2.07
CA HIS A 21 8.98 -8.88 -1.55
C HIS A 21 8.65 -9.68 -0.27
N VAL A 22 8.15 -8.98 0.75
CA VAL A 22 7.83 -9.57 2.05
C VAL A 22 6.58 -10.44 1.99
N VAL A 23 5.63 -10.05 1.14
CA VAL A 23 4.38 -10.75 0.89
C VAL A 23 4.22 -11.00 -0.61
N GLY A 24 3.51 -12.08 -0.93
CA GLY A 24 3.06 -12.42 -2.26
C GLY A 24 1.77 -11.69 -2.62
N ARG A 25 1.46 -11.70 -3.92
CA ARG A 25 0.23 -11.13 -4.47
C ARG A 25 -1.01 -11.74 -3.81
N ASP A 26 -1.08 -13.06 -3.71
CA ASP A 26 -2.26 -13.79 -3.22
C ASP A 26 -2.59 -13.45 -1.76
N GLN A 27 -1.57 -13.14 -0.96
CA GLN A 27 -1.74 -12.73 0.44
C GLN A 27 -2.33 -11.31 0.55
N ILE A 28 -1.89 -10.40 -0.32
CA ILE A 28 -2.45 -9.05 -0.42
C ILE A 28 -3.90 -9.13 -0.91
N GLU A 29 -4.13 -9.94 -1.94
CA GLU A 29 -5.46 -10.19 -2.52
C GLU A 29 -6.45 -10.67 -1.47
N SER A 30 -6.12 -11.75 -0.78
CA SER A 30 -6.98 -12.32 0.28
C SER A 30 -7.26 -11.32 1.39
N ALA A 31 -6.27 -10.53 1.82
CA ALA A 31 -6.48 -9.52 2.86
C ALA A 31 -7.42 -8.39 2.41
N LEU A 32 -7.29 -7.93 1.16
CA LEU A 32 -8.17 -6.91 0.59
C LEU A 32 -9.59 -7.42 0.41
N GLU A 33 -9.76 -8.65 -0.06
CA GLU A 33 -11.08 -9.30 -0.21
C GLU A 33 -11.78 -9.45 1.13
N VAL A 34 -11.07 -9.94 2.16
CA VAL A 34 -11.61 -10.07 3.53
C VAL A 34 -12.05 -8.71 4.09
N ALA A 35 -11.32 -7.64 3.76
CA ALA A 35 -11.66 -6.28 4.18
C ALA A 35 -12.72 -5.60 3.29
N GLY A 36 -13.13 -6.22 2.18
CA GLY A 36 -14.04 -5.62 1.20
C GLY A 36 -13.47 -4.37 0.51
N VAL A 37 -12.15 -4.31 0.31
CA VAL A 37 -11.45 -3.16 -0.25
C VAL A 37 -11.08 -3.41 -1.71
N THR A 38 -11.40 -2.43 -2.57
CA THR A 38 -10.92 -2.40 -3.96
C THR A 38 -9.98 -1.23 -4.16
N LEU A 39 -8.81 -1.51 -4.72
CA LEU A 39 -7.78 -0.54 -5.04
C LEU A 39 -7.89 -0.04 -6.50
N GLY A 40 -7.44 1.18 -6.75
CA GLY A 40 -7.17 1.69 -8.10
C GLY A 40 -5.88 1.11 -8.67
N SER A 41 -4.86 0.91 -7.81
CA SER A 41 -3.57 0.35 -8.22
C SER A 41 -2.85 -0.37 -7.08
N LEU A 42 -2.24 -1.51 -7.41
CA LEU A 42 -1.27 -2.22 -6.57
C LEU A 42 0.10 -2.23 -7.26
N SER A 43 1.14 -1.75 -6.59
CA SER A 43 2.51 -1.76 -7.11
C SER A 43 3.48 -2.47 -6.16
N LEU A 44 4.30 -3.37 -6.69
CA LEU A 44 5.35 -4.09 -5.97
C LEU A 44 6.70 -3.67 -6.54
N GLY A 45 7.35 -2.71 -5.90
CA GLY A 45 8.54 -2.05 -6.43
C GLY A 45 9.83 -2.32 -5.66
N LYS A 46 10.93 -1.81 -6.21
CA LYS A 46 12.20 -1.66 -5.48
C LYS A 46 12.10 -0.53 -4.45
N PRO A 47 12.91 -0.58 -3.37
CA PRO A 47 13.00 0.53 -2.44
C PRO A 47 13.65 1.75 -3.12
N ALA A 48 13.20 2.95 -2.76
CA ALA A 48 13.71 4.20 -3.34
C ALA A 48 15.11 4.58 -2.81
N ALA A 49 15.48 4.06 -1.65
CA ALA A 49 16.77 4.26 -1.00
C ALA A 49 17.35 2.91 -0.56
N ASP A 50 18.64 2.88 -0.23
CA ASP A 50 19.26 1.66 0.31
C ASP A 50 18.63 1.33 1.68
N PRO A 51 17.96 0.17 1.82
CA PRO A 51 17.29 -0.22 3.05
C PRO A 51 18.22 -0.41 4.25
N ARG A 52 19.54 -0.46 4.03
CA ARG A 52 20.54 -0.61 5.08
C ARG A 52 20.99 0.71 5.70
N THR A 53 20.68 1.84 5.08
CA THR A 53 21.24 3.15 5.48
C THR A 53 20.20 4.17 5.91
N ALA A 54 18.91 3.89 5.71
CA ALA A 54 17.82 4.79 6.07
C ALA A 54 16.56 4.00 6.47
N PRO A 55 15.63 4.63 7.22
CA PRO A 55 14.29 4.09 7.41
C PRO A 55 13.63 3.84 6.05
N ILE A 56 13.01 2.67 5.90
CA ILE A 56 12.29 2.32 4.67
C ILE A 56 10.80 2.30 4.90
N VAL A 57 10.05 2.75 3.89
CA VAL A 57 8.61 2.47 3.82
C VAL A 57 8.47 1.09 3.22
N VAL A 58 8.13 0.09 4.02
CA VAL A 58 7.96 -1.30 3.56
C VAL A 58 6.74 -1.39 2.65
N PHE A 59 5.63 -0.77 3.06
CA PHE A 59 4.50 -0.54 2.18
C PHE A 59 3.65 0.62 2.68
N ASP A 60 2.80 1.12 1.80
CA ASP A 60 1.85 2.17 2.13
C ASP A 60 0.54 2.01 1.37
N VAL A 61 -0.53 2.53 1.98
CA VAL A 61 -1.84 2.71 1.35
C VAL A 61 -2.12 4.20 1.29
N TYR A 62 -2.50 4.66 0.11
CA TYR A 62 -2.66 6.07 -0.20
C TYR A 62 -4.05 6.35 -0.73
N TRP A 63 -4.71 7.34 -0.15
CA TRP A 63 -5.95 7.93 -0.64
C TRP A 63 -5.63 9.24 -1.37
N VAL A 64 -5.99 9.30 -2.65
CA VAL A 64 -5.89 10.51 -3.47
C VAL A 64 -7.09 11.42 -3.19
N GLY A 65 -6.82 12.61 -2.66
CA GLY A 65 -7.85 13.58 -2.32
C GLY A 65 -8.42 14.32 -3.54
N ASP A 66 -9.66 14.79 -3.43
CA ASP A 66 -10.34 15.57 -4.47
C ASP A 66 -9.59 16.85 -4.89
N GLY A 67 -8.86 17.47 -3.94
CA GLY A 67 -8.17 18.73 -4.16
C GLY A 67 -7.09 18.68 -5.25
N ARG A 68 -6.55 17.48 -5.56
CA ARG A 68 -5.48 17.28 -6.55
C ARG A 68 -5.95 17.01 -7.98
N SER A 69 -7.24 16.81 -8.23
CA SER A 69 -7.77 16.39 -9.55
C SER A 69 -7.54 17.38 -10.72
N ARG A 70 -6.83 18.48 -10.54
CA ARG A 70 -6.53 19.45 -11.62
C ARG A 70 -5.29 19.12 -12.46
N TYR A 71 -4.39 18.24 -12.00
CA TYR A 71 -3.13 17.94 -12.71
C TYR A 71 -3.02 16.54 -13.31
N VAL A 72 -3.96 15.64 -13.03
CA VAL A 72 -4.03 14.31 -13.65
C VAL A 72 -5.29 14.26 -14.51
N THR A 73 -5.09 14.14 -15.83
CA THR A 73 -6.07 14.28 -16.92
C THR A 73 -7.10 13.14 -17.01
N VAL A 74 -7.53 12.58 -15.88
CA VAL A 74 -8.64 11.62 -15.87
C VAL A 74 -9.50 11.94 -14.65
N PRO A 75 -10.77 12.35 -14.82
CA PRO A 75 -11.69 12.43 -13.69
C PRO A 75 -11.76 11.03 -13.08
N SER A 76 -11.36 10.86 -11.81
CA SER A 76 -11.57 9.60 -11.11
C SER A 76 -13.09 9.40 -11.01
N ARG A 77 -13.67 8.58 -11.89
CA ARG A 77 -15.12 8.41 -11.96
C ARG A 77 -15.66 7.55 -10.81
N ASP A 78 -14.79 6.82 -10.10
CA ASP A 78 -15.15 5.99 -8.94
C ASP A 78 -14.22 6.24 -7.75
N GLU A 79 -14.77 6.17 -6.53
CA GLU A 79 -14.01 6.27 -5.27
C GLU A 79 -12.90 5.20 -5.17
N THR A 80 -13.06 4.06 -5.85
CA THR A 80 -12.05 2.99 -5.92
C THR A 80 -10.75 3.43 -6.60
N ASP A 81 -10.79 4.43 -7.50
CA ASP A 81 -9.58 4.94 -8.17
C ASP A 81 -8.66 5.73 -7.23
N ARG A 82 -9.13 6.04 -6.01
CA ARG A 82 -8.42 6.87 -5.04
C ARG A 82 -7.51 6.09 -4.13
N LEU A 83 -7.76 4.80 -3.94
CA LEU A 83 -6.96 3.94 -3.08
C LEU A 83 -5.84 3.26 -3.86
N LEU A 84 -4.60 3.61 -3.55
CA LEU A 84 -3.41 3.00 -4.13
C LEU A 84 -2.65 2.25 -3.03
N MET A 85 -2.07 1.10 -3.36
CA MET A 85 -1.17 0.38 -2.46
C MET A 85 0.19 0.20 -3.13
N ARG A 86 1.25 0.53 -2.40
CA ARG A 86 2.62 0.36 -2.85
C ARG A 86 3.41 -0.44 -1.85
N TRP A 87 4.13 -1.44 -2.35
CA TRP A 87 5.06 -2.27 -1.60
C TRP A 87 6.48 -2.01 -2.07
N GLN A 88 7.42 -1.99 -1.13
CA GLN A 88 8.85 -1.97 -1.41
C GLN A 88 9.46 -3.31 -1.03
N ALA A 89 10.33 -3.82 -1.88
CA ALA A 89 11.15 -4.95 -1.53
C ALA A 89 12.10 -4.61 -0.38
N VAL A 90 12.38 -5.62 0.45
CA VAL A 90 13.30 -5.54 1.58
C VAL A 90 14.52 -6.42 1.33
N PRO A 91 15.62 -6.26 2.09
CA PRO A 91 16.71 -7.23 2.09
C PRO A 91 16.19 -8.65 2.32
N SER A 92 16.62 -9.59 1.48
CA SER A 92 16.12 -10.97 1.49
C SER A 92 16.29 -11.65 2.85
N GLU A 93 17.30 -11.25 3.61
CA GLU A 93 17.61 -11.79 4.94
C GLU A 93 16.51 -11.44 5.98
N LEU A 94 15.83 -10.31 5.80
CA LEU A 94 14.76 -9.85 6.68
C LEU A 94 13.37 -10.39 6.29
N ARG A 95 13.25 -10.96 5.08
CA ARG A 95 11.95 -11.36 4.51
C ARG A 95 11.15 -12.24 5.46
N GLN A 96 11.75 -13.31 5.98
CA GLN A 96 11.03 -14.29 6.78
C GLN A 96 10.55 -13.70 8.10
N GLN A 97 11.41 -12.93 8.78
CA GLN A 97 11.08 -12.26 10.04
C GLN A 97 9.92 -11.27 9.84
N LEU A 98 9.99 -10.43 8.79
CA LEU A 98 8.98 -9.41 8.56
C LEU A 98 7.66 -9.97 8.03
N SER A 99 7.70 -11.09 7.29
CA SER A 99 6.52 -11.67 6.64
C SER A 99 5.43 -12.05 7.63
N VAL A 100 5.80 -12.73 8.72
CA VAL A 100 4.85 -13.17 9.75
C VAL A 100 4.18 -11.96 10.40
N GLU A 101 4.97 -11.01 10.89
CA GLU A 101 4.43 -9.82 11.56
C GLU A 101 3.56 -8.97 10.63
N ILE A 102 3.94 -8.86 9.36
CA ILE A 102 3.15 -8.10 8.38
C ILE A 102 1.84 -8.80 8.06
N ILE A 103 1.84 -10.11 7.85
CA ILE A 103 0.63 -10.86 7.51
C ILE A 103 -0.34 -10.89 8.69
N ASP A 104 0.16 -11.16 9.90
CA ASP A 104 -0.69 -11.37 11.07
C ASP A 104 -1.24 -10.07 11.66
N ARG A 105 -0.57 -8.94 11.42
CA ARG A 105 -0.91 -7.65 12.03
C ARG A 105 -1.04 -6.51 11.03
N TRP A 106 0.06 -6.14 10.39
CA TRP A 106 0.13 -4.83 9.72
C TRP A 106 -0.69 -4.74 8.44
N LEU A 107 -0.75 -5.82 7.66
CA LEU A 107 -1.59 -5.89 6.47
C LEU A 107 -3.08 -5.81 6.82
N PRO A 108 -3.61 -6.57 7.81
CA PRO A 108 -4.96 -6.37 8.32
C PRO A 108 -5.25 -4.93 8.78
N GLU A 109 -4.33 -4.31 9.54
CA GLU A 109 -4.49 -2.91 9.99
C GLU A 109 -4.58 -1.93 8.80
N ALA A 110 -3.72 -2.09 7.80
CA ALA A 110 -3.75 -1.26 6.60
C ALA A 110 -5.02 -1.45 5.76
N CYS A 111 -5.50 -2.68 5.63
CA CYS A 111 -6.76 -2.98 4.93
C CYS A 111 -7.96 -2.41 5.69
N SER A 112 -7.97 -2.48 7.03
CA SER A 112 -8.99 -1.82 7.85
C SER A 112 -8.97 -0.31 7.68
N TRP A 113 -7.79 0.30 7.60
CA TRP A 113 -7.67 1.73 7.32
C TRP A 113 -8.23 2.09 5.94
N ALA A 114 -7.93 1.27 4.92
CA ALA A 114 -8.40 1.46 3.56
C ALA A 114 -9.93 1.31 3.45
N ALA A 115 -10.52 0.31 4.14
CA ALA A 115 -11.96 0.11 4.21
C ALA A 115 -12.67 1.32 4.84
N ALA A 116 -12.08 1.88 5.91
CA ALA A 116 -12.63 3.07 6.55
C ALA A 116 -12.46 4.35 5.71
N ALA A 117 -11.48 4.41 4.81
CA ALA A 117 -11.21 5.61 4.01
C ALA A 117 -12.40 5.98 3.10
N SER A 118 -13.04 4.99 2.47
CA SER A 118 -14.19 5.20 1.58
C SER A 118 -15.45 5.68 2.33
N THR A 119 -15.56 5.45 3.63
CA THR A 119 -16.73 5.84 4.43
C THR A 119 -16.54 7.15 5.20
N ARG A 120 -15.38 7.79 5.13
CA ARG A 120 -15.09 9.05 5.84
C ARG A 120 -15.76 10.27 5.22
N GLY A 121 -15.93 11.32 6.02
CA GLY A 121 -16.59 12.56 5.60
C GLY A 121 -15.79 13.36 4.56
N ASN A 122 -16.50 14.27 3.88
CA ASN A 122 -15.99 15.03 2.72
C ASN A 122 -14.70 15.82 2.99
N VAL A 123 -14.54 16.39 4.18
CA VAL A 123 -13.31 17.13 4.55
C VAL A 123 -12.10 16.21 4.51
N TRP A 124 -12.23 14.98 5.04
CA TRP A 124 -11.15 14.00 5.04
C TRP A 124 -10.82 13.53 3.62
N LYS A 125 -11.86 13.25 2.82
CA LYS A 125 -11.74 12.80 1.42
C LYS A 125 -11.14 13.87 0.48
N SER A 126 -11.17 15.14 0.88
CA SER A 126 -10.71 16.26 0.05
C SER A 126 -9.19 16.41 -0.03
N VAL A 127 -8.45 15.83 0.92
CA VAL A 127 -6.99 15.91 1.04
C VAL A 127 -6.37 14.54 0.86
N ASP A 128 -5.09 14.52 0.52
CA ASP A 128 -4.37 13.27 0.36
C ASP A 128 -4.09 12.66 1.74
N GLN A 129 -4.26 11.35 1.85
CA GLN A 129 -4.06 10.64 3.10
C GLN A 129 -3.21 9.41 2.86
N ARG A 130 -2.26 9.14 3.73
CA ARG A 130 -1.33 8.03 3.54
C ARG A 130 -1.12 7.30 4.85
N TRP A 131 -1.43 6.01 4.86
CA TRP A 131 -1.01 5.09 5.91
C TRP A 131 0.27 4.40 5.44
N MET A 132 1.32 4.39 6.25
CA MET A 132 2.63 3.85 5.90
C MET A 132 3.12 2.89 6.97
N LEU A 133 3.63 1.73 6.56
CA LEU A 133 4.45 0.89 7.41
C LEU A 133 5.93 1.18 7.15
N LYS A 134 6.66 1.57 8.19
CA LYS A 134 8.08 1.87 8.13
C LYS A 134 8.88 0.81 8.89
N LEU A 135 10.06 0.48 8.38
CA LEU A 135 11.08 -0.30 9.08
C LEU A 135 12.23 0.64 9.43
N SER A 136 12.53 0.75 10.72
CA SER A 136 13.64 1.56 11.24
C SER A 136 14.30 0.82 12.40
N ALA A 137 15.63 0.70 12.38
CA ALA A 137 16.39 -0.04 13.40
C ALA A 137 15.87 -1.47 13.66
N GLY A 138 15.35 -2.14 12.62
CA GLY A 138 14.81 -3.50 12.72
C GLY A 138 13.38 -3.59 13.30
N LEU A 139 12.74 -2.45 13.58
CA LEU A 139 11.39 -2.39 14.13
C LEU A 139 10.39 -1.84 13.12
N LEU A 140 9.22 -2.46 13.05
CA LEU A 140 8.10 -2.01 12.24
C LEU A 140 7.24 -1.01 13.02
N SER A 141 6.86 0.08 12.37
CA SER A 141 5.93 1.07 12.91
C SER A 141 5.05 1.68 11.84
N SER A 142 3.79 1.93 12.18
CA SER A 142 2.84 2.59 11.29
C SER A 142 2.80 4.10 11.51
N GLU A 143 2.59 4.87 10.46
CA GLU A 143 2.37 6.32 10.50
C GLU A 143 1.23 6.71 9.54
N ILE A 144 0.44 7.72 9.91
CA ILE A 144 -0.54 8.35 9.02
C ILE A 144 -0.08 9.77 8.72
N ALA A 145 0.00 10.12 7.43
CA ALA A 145 0.32 11.46 6.95
C ALA A 145 -0.83 12.05 6.12
N THR A 146 -1.00 13.37 6.19
CA THR A 146 -1.94 14.15 5.39
C THR A 146 -1.17 15.17 4.57
N TYR A 147 -1.52 15.35 3.29
CA TYR A 147 -0.87 16.31 2.38
C TYR A 147 -1.87 17.26 1.72
#